data_AF-A0A528DEV2-F1
#
_entry.id   AF-A0A528DEV2-F1
#
_cell.length_a   1.000
_cell.length_b   1.000
_cell.length_c   1.000
_cell.angle_alpha   90.00
_cell.angle_beta   90.00
_cell.angle_gamma   90.00
#
_symmetry.space_group_name_H-M   'P 1'
#
loop_
_entity.id
_entity.type
_entity.pdbx_description
1 polymer ?
#
loop_
_entity_poly.entity_id
_entity_poly.type
_entity_poly.pdbx_seq_one_letter_code
_entity_poly.pdbx_strand_id
1 'polypeptide(L)'
;MRFAIQLMIDSGDAAVETQEIVSFERTDGTLSIDELGLTLEEAKKALAALQVAITERQALDLARRERPCPCCHQPTQLKDKRTITVRTCFGKLALPSPRSI
;
A
#
# COMPACT_ATOMS: atom_id res chain seq x y z
N MET A 1 -18.27 13.38 -15.56
CA MET A 1 -18.10 13.13 -14.10
C MET A 1 -16.71 12.56 -13.79
N ARG A 2 -16.10 12.91 -12.65
CA ARG A 2 -14.82 12.32 -12.19
C ARG A 2 -15.05 11.60 -10.85
N PHE A 3 -14.45 10.43 -10.70
CA PHE A 3 -14.42 9.67 -9.46
C PHE A 3 -12.97 9.48 -9.01
N ALA A 4 -12.75 9.49 -7.69
CA ALA A 4 -11.45 9.25 -7.08
C ALA A 4 -11.61 8.34 -5.86
N ILE A 5 -10.69 7.40 -5.68
CA ILE A 5 -10.64 6.51 -4.52
C ILE A 5 -9.41 6.90 -3.70
N GLN A 6 -9.64 7.22 -2.44
CA GLN A 6 -8.59 7.60 -1.49
C GLN A 6 -8.46 6.55 -0.39
N LEU A 7 -7.22 6.24 -0.03
CA LEU A 7 -6.87 5.44 1.13
C LEU A 7 -6.53 6.39 2.28
N MET A 8 -7.21 6.22 3.41
CA MET A 8 -6.92 6.91 4.66
C MET A 8 -6.21 5.95 5.60
N ILE A 9 -5.03 6.35 6.11
CA ILE A 9 -4.21 5.55 7.00
C ILE A 9 -4.12 6.27 8.33
N ASP A 10 -4.78 5.68 9.33
CA ASP A 10 -4.66 6.10 10.72
C ASP A 10 -3.66 5.18 11.44
N SER A 11 -2.58 5.78 11.94
CA SER A 11 -1.53 5.06 12.69
C SER A 11 -1.64 5.27 14.20
N GLY A 12 -2.68 5.96 14.70
CA GLY A 12 -2.92 6.27 16.11
C GLY A 12 -2.00 7.34 16.71
N ASP A 13 -0.74 7.41 16.28
CA ASP A 13 0.28 8.31 16.82
C ASP A 13 0.58 9.53 15.92
N ALA A 14 -0.05 9.61 14.74
CA ALA A 14 0.20 10.65 13.75
C ALA A 14 -1.10 11.12 13.09
N ALA A 15 -1.04 12.26 12.41
CA ALA A 15 -2.14 12.72 11.58
C ALA A 15 -2.50 11.66 10.53
N VAL A 16 -3.80 11.47 10.30
CA VAL A 16 -4.32 10.56 9.27
C VAL A 16 -3.73 10.97 7.93
N GLU A 17 -3.01 10.04 7.29
CA GLU A 17 -2.45 10.24 5.96
C GLU A 17 -3.48 9.83 4.91
N THR A 18 -3.74 10.72 3.96
CA THR A 18 -4.66 10.45 2.84
C THR A 18 -3.89 10.37 1.55
N GLN A 19 -4.06 9.28 0.81
CA GLN A 19 -3.43 9.05 -0.49
C GLN A 19 -4.50 8.75 -1.54
N GLU A 20 -4.48 9.46 -2.68
CA GLU A 20 -5.28 9.08 -3.85
C GLU A 20 -4.66 7.83 -4.50
N ILE A 21 -5.48 6.79 -4.67
CA ILE A 21 -5.05 5.49 -5.20
C ILE A 21 -5.31 5.39 -6.69
N VAL A 22 -6.49 5.82 -7.12
CA VAL A 22 -6.87 5.90 -8.52
C VAL A 22 -7.95 6.94 -8.71
N SER A 23 -7.97 7.58 -9.87
CA SER A 23 -9.09 8.37 -10.35
C SER A 23 -9.40 8.04 -11.80
N PHE A 24 -10.66 8.21 -12.17
CA PHE A 24 -11.18 7.93 -13.51
C PHE A 24 -12.32 8.87 -13.83
N GLU A 25 -12.55 9.07 -15.12
CA GLU A 25 -13.55 9.99 -15.65
C GLU A 25 -14.60 9.24 -16.46
N ARG A 26 -15.80 9.82 -16.51
CA ARG A 26 -16.90 9.42 -17.37
C ARG A 26 -17.34 10.64 -18.16
N THR A 27 -17.41 10.52 -19.46
CA THR A 27 -17.88 11.60 -20.33
C THR A 27 -19.40 11.61 -20.34
N ASP A 28 -20.02 12.78 -20.18
CA ASP A 28 -21.47 12.88 -20.25
C ASP A 28 -21.92 12.70 -21.71
N GLY A 29 -22.75 11.69 -21.98
CA GLY A 29 -23.39 11.51 -23.28
C GLY A 29 -23.63 10.06 -23.70
N THR A 30 -22.82 9.10 -23.23
CA THR A 30 -22.94 7.69 -23.67
C THR A 30 -22.34 6.72 -22.65
N LEU A 31 -22.83 6.73 -21.40
CA LEU A 31 -22.49 5.66 -20.46
C LEU A 31 -23.10 4.35 -20.98
N SER A 32 -22.24 3.47 -21.49
CA SER A 32 -22.67 2.13 -21.88
C SER A 32 -22.95 1.27 -20.64
N ILE A 33 -23.73 0.20 -20.79
CA ILE A 33 -24.03 -0.73 -19.69
C ILE A 33 -22.74 -1.32 -19.10
N ASP A 34 -21.71 -1.54 -19.93
CA ASP A 34 -20.39 -2.03 -19.52
C ASP A 34 -19.52 -1.01 -18.76
N GLU A 35 -19.90 0.28 -18.79
CA GLU A 35 -19.22 1.35 -18.03
C GLU A 35 -19.94 1.70 -16.72
N LEU A 36 -21.05 1.00 -16.42
CA LEU A 36 -21.75 1.13 -15.15
C LEU A 36 -20.88 0.59 -14.02
N GLY A 37 -20.58 1.45 -13.06
CA GLY A 37 -19.66 1.16 -11.97
C GLY A 37 -18.20 1.22 -12.43
N LEU A 38 -17.37 0.35 -11.85
CA LEU A 38 -15.98 0.18 -12.29
C LEU A 38 -15.94 -0.79 -13.47
N THR A 39 -15.26 -0.40 -14.54
CA THR A 39 -14.86 -1.35 -15.57
C THR A 39 -13.91 -2.39 -14.97
N LEU A 40 -13.79 -3.55 -15.61
CA LEU A 40 -12.86 -4.59 -15.15
C LEU A 40 -11.41 -4.08 -15.09
N GLU A 41 -11.03 -3.22 -16.02
CA GLU A 41 -9.69 -2.62 -16.05
C GLU A 41 -9.48 -1.67 -14.87
N GLU A 42 -10.45 -0.81 -14.57
CA GLU A 42 -10.39 0.11 -13.43
C GLU A 42 -10.41 -0.64 -12.10
N ALA A 43 -11.24 -1.68 -11.96
CA ALA A 43 -11.27 -2.50 -10.75
C ALA A 43 -9.91 -3.19 -10.51
N LYS A 44 -9.28 -3.72 -11.57
CA LYS A 44 -7.94 -4.32 -11.48
C LYS A 44 -6.89 -3.28 -11.10
N LYS A 45 -6.90 -2.10 -11.73
CA LYS A 45 -5.98 -0.99 -11.42
C LYS A 45 -6.15 -0.51 -9.97
N ALA A 46 -7.39 -0.27 -9.56
CA ALA A 46 -7.73 0.17 -8.20
C ALA A 46 -7.26 -0.85 -7.15
N LEU A 47 -7.59 -2.13 -7.34
CA LEU A 47 -7.21 -3.18 -6.41
C LEU A 47 -5.70 -3.37 -6.36
N ALA A 48 -5.03 -3.33 -7.51
CA ALA A 48 -3.57 -3.45 -7.57
C ALA A 48 -2.88 -2.32 -6.80
N ALA A 49 -3.30 -1.07 -7.04
CA ALA A 49 -2.73 0.09 -6.37
C ALA A 49 -3.05 0.12 -4.86
N LEU A 50 -4.26 -0.28 -4.45
CA LEU A 50 -4.62 -0.45 -3.03
C LEU A 50 -3.71 -1.48 -2.34
N GLN A 51 -3.50 -2.63 -2.97
CA GLN A 51 -2.70 -3.73 -2.41
C GLN A 51 -1.24 -3.35 -2.26
N VAL A 52 -0.69 -2.61 -3.24
CA VAL A 52 0.66 -2.02 -3.15
C VAL A 52 0.76 -1.09 -1.95
N ALA A 53 -0.11 -0.07 -1.87
CA ALA A 53 -0.06 0.93 -0.82
C ALA A 53 -0.22 0.31 0.59
N ILE A 54 -1.20 -0.59 0.77
CA ILE A 54 -1.43 -1.25 2.07
C ILE A 54 -0.22 -2.10 2.46
N THR A 55 0.30 -2.92 1.55
CA THR A 55 1.40 -3.85 1.87
C THR A 55 2.68 -3.09 2.19
N GLU A 56 2.98 -1.99 1.49
CA GLU A 56 4.12 -1.14 1.79
C GLU A 56 4.05 -0.57 3.21
N ARG A 57 2.87 -0.07 3.63
CA ARG A 57 2.67 0.48 4.97
C ARG A 57 2.77 -0.59 6.05
N GLN A 58 2.15 -1.75 5.83
CA GLN A 58 2.25 -2.89 6.75
C GLN A 58 3.69 -3.39 6.90
N ALA A 59 4.43 -3.51 5.79
CA ALA A 59 5.82 -3.95 5.81
C ALA A 59 6.71 -2.95 6.57
N LEU A 60 6.49 -1.65 6.36
CA LEU A 60 7.19 -0.59 7.10
C LEU A 60 6.89 -0.64 8.61
N ASP A 61 5.65 -0.87 9.00
CA ASP A 61 5.25 -0.99 10.41
C ASP A 61 5.84 -2.24 11.05
N LEU A 62 5.75 -3.40 10.38
CA LEU A 62 6.37 -4.64 10.84
C LEU A 62 7.88 -4.49 11.03
N ALA A 63 8.58 -3.89 10.05
CA ALA A 63 10.00 -3.59 10.12
C ALA A 63 10.39 -2.59 11.23
N ARG A 64 9.44 -1.80 11.75
CA ARG A 64 9.64 -0.96 12.94
C ARG A 64 9.43 -1.77 14.22
N ARG A 65 8.41 -2.62 14.27
CA ARG A 65 8.06 -3.45 15.44
C ARG A 65 9.08 -4.56 15.73
N GLU A 66 9.70 -5.15 14.72
CA GLU A 66 10.68 -6.24 14.87
C GLU A 66 12.08 -5.78 15.36
N ARG A 67 12.24 -4.50 15.74
CA ARG A 67 13.54 -3.93 16.17
C ARG A 67 14.00 -4.29 17.59
N PRO A 68 13.13 -4.44 18.61
CA PRO A 68 13.57 -4.81 19.95
C PRO A 68 13.97 -6.29 20.00
N CYS A 69 15.09 -6.60 20.65
CA CYS A 69 15.46 -7.99 20.92
C CYS A 69 14.33 -8.68 21.69
N PRO A 70 13.83 -9.85 21.27
CA PRO A 70 12.73 -10.53 21.96
C PRO A 70 13.12 -10.98 23.38
N CYS A 71 14.41 -11.06 23.70
CA CYS A 71 14.91 -11.50 25.01
C CYS A 71 15.10 -10.33 26.00
N CYS A 72 15.50 -9.14 25.53
CA CYS A 72 15.87 -8.03 26.41
C CYS A 72 15.23 -6.68 26.06
N HIS A 73 14.39 -6.62 25.01
CA HIS A 73 13.71 -5.43 24.50
C HIS A 73 14.61 -4.23 24.17
N GLN A 74 15.94 -4.42 24.17
CA GLN A 74 16.90 -3.42 23.74
C GLN A 74 16.87 -3.28 22.21
N PRO A 75 17.16 -2.08 21.66
CA PRO A 75 17.30 -1.91 20.22
C PRO A 75 18.38 -2.85 19.67
N THR A 76 18.03 -3.70 18.72
CA THR A 76 19.03 -4.57 18.06
C THR A 76 19.91 -3.75 17.12
N GLN A 77 21.21 -4.10 17.07
CA GLN A 77 22.07 -3.55 16.03
C GLN A 77 21.62 -4.09 14.67
N LEU A 78 21.55 -3.19 13.71
CA LEU A 78 21.19 -3.54 12.35
C LEU A 78 22.40 -4.17 11.65
N LYS A 79 22.27 -5.43 11.24
CA LYS A 79 23.26 -6.12 10.41
C LYS A 79 23.29 -5.57 8.99
N ASP A 80 22.11 -5.35 8.42
CA ASP A 80 21.97 -4.92 7.02
C ASP A 80 20.62 -4.22 6.79
N LYS A 81 20.62 -3.25 5.87
CA LYS A 81 19.46 -2.48 5.40
C LYS A 81 19.30 -2.80 3.92
N ARG A 82 18.52 -3.83 3.60
CA ARG A 82 18.23 -4.19 2.21
C ARG A 82 16.79 -3.87 1.85
N THR A 83 16.56 -3.62 0.57
CA THR A 83 15.23 -3.62 -0.04
C THR A 83 15.07 -4.93 -0.79
N ILE A 84 13.98 -5.65 -0.54
CA ILE A 84 13.62 -6.85 -1.27
C ILE A 84 12.49 -6.57 -2.24
N THR A 85 12.48 -7.29 -3.37
CA THR A 85 11.34 -7.26 -4.28
C THR A 85 10.42 -8.45 -3.99
N VAL A 86 9.20 -8.16 -3.54
CA VAL A 86 8.15 -9.16 -3.37
C VAL A 86 7.23 -9.11 -4.58
N ARG A 87 6.97 -10.28 -5.19
CA ARG A 87 6.00 -10.41 -6.27
C ARG A 87 4.66 -10.84 -5.68
N THR A 88 3.63 -10.03 -5.85
CA THR A 88 2.25 -10.34 -5.46
C THR A 88 1.38 -10.50 -6.70
N CYS A 89 0.16 -11.01 -6.54
CA CYS A 89 -0.84 -11.02 -7.61
C CYS A 89 -1.19 -9.62 -8.13
N PHE A 90 -0.78 -8.58 -7.41
CA PHE A 90 -1.10 -7.17 -7.64
C PHE A 90 0.09 -6.36 -8.18
N GLY A 91 1.27 -6.97 -8.31
CA GLY A 91 2.45 -6.30 -8.85
C GLY A 91 3.74 -6.66 -8.11
N LYS A 92 4.80 -5.91 -8.40
CA LYS A 92 6.08 -6.02 -7.71
C LYS A 92 6.16 -4.92 -6.66
N LEU A 93 6.52 -5.28 -5.43
CA LEU A 93 6.68 -4.38 -4.30
C LEU A 93 8.14 -4.30 -3.89
N ALA A 94 8.66 -3.10 -3.69
CA ALA A 94 10.00 -2.89 -3.14
C ALA A 94 9.87 -2.60 -1.63
N LEU A 95 10.13 -3.61 -0.80
CA LEU A 95 9.90 -3.53 0.64
C LEU A 95 11.22 -3.46 1.41
N PRO A 96 11.32 -2.65 2.48
CA PRO A 96 12.47 -2.68 3.36
C PRO A 96 12.51 -4.02 4.13
N SER A 97 13.66 -4.66 4.15
CA SER A 97 13.95 -5.88 4.91
C SER A 97 15.20 -5.64 5.78
N PRO A 98 15.04 -4.92 6.91
CA PRO A 98 16.12 -4.78 7.87
C PRO A 98 16.42 -6.15 8.51
N ARG A 99 17.70 -6.49 8.64
CA ARG A 99 18.11 -7.68 9.39
C ARG A 99 18.79 -7.22 10.68
N SER A 100 18.25 -7.64 11.82
CA SER A 100 18.87 -7.49 13.14
C SER A 100 19.95 -8.55 13.37
N ILE A 101 20.89 -8.23 14.25
CA ILE A 101 21.89 -9.17 14.81
C ILE A 101 21.28 -9.97 15.95
#